data_AF-A0A497PUY4-F1
#
_entry.id   AF-A0A497PUY4-F1
#
_cell.length_a   1.000
_cell.length_b   1.000
_cell.length_c   1.000
_cell.angle_alpha   90.00
_cell.angle_beta   90.00
_cell.angle_gamma   90.00
#
_symmetry.space_group_name_H-M   'P 1'
#
loop_
_entity.id
_entity.type
_entity.pdbx_description
1 polymer ?
#
loop_
_entity_poly.entity_id
_entity_poly.type
_entity_poly.pdbx_seq_one_letter_code
_entity_poly.pdbx_strand_id
1 'polypeptide(L)'
;GKKIDVEIVLRPLVKMGTIATGWVEGLSSEVVYLTRAIFILRTIPRETVKAVRSKQLPTEVASQYLDVLKKYHKDYIARLRRDLTDAIWSDAAELSKYMLDFDAYDLIQILREGPQQTDHLPSLLDMTKSNLRNVTRRLEKANILVRINDEEGNEHLLLKCDPQVATVYPEWLIERTVELYNEEEIPSRQATHYLEVLKRFHPSVTGIVPMEVK
;
A
#
# COMPACT_ATOMS: atom_id res chain seq x y z
N GLY A 1 20.68 -26.25 -12.91
CA GLY A 1 20.35 -24.93 -12.32
C GLY A 1 19.90 -25.13 -10.88
N LYS A 2 20.19 -24.20 -9.97
CA LYS A 2 19.62 -24.24 -8.61
C LYS A 2 18.09 -24.14 -8.74
N LYS A 3 17.36 -25.17 -8.31
CA LYS A 3 15.90 -25.13 -8.25
C LYS A 3 15.53 -24.28 -7.04
N ILE A 4 14.84 -23.16 -7.27
CA ILE A 4 14.21 -22.41 -6.19
C ILE A 4 12.98 -23.21 -5.77
N ASP A 5 12.88 -23.50 -4.48
CA ASP A 5 11.69 -24.12 -3.92
C ASP A 5 10.56 -23.07 -3.91
N VAL A 6 9.60 -23.26 -4.82
CA VAL A 6 8.46 -22.35 -4.99
C VAL A 6 7.62 -22.31 -3.72
N GLU A 7 7.57 -23.40 -2.95
CA GLU A 7 6.78 -23.48 -1.72
C GLU A 7 7.32 -22.51 -0.66
N ILE A 8 8.64 -22.38 -0.55
CA ILE A 8 9.28 -21.41 0.36
C ILE A 8 8.90 -19.98 -0.01
N VAL A 9 8.77 -19.67 -1.31
CA VAL A 9 8.40 -18.34 -1.80
C VAL A 9 6.92 -18.03 -1.58
N LEU A 10 6.04 -19.03 -1.72
CA LEU A 10 4.59 -18.87 -1.58
C LEU A 10 4.13 -18.87 -0.11
N ARG A 11 4.87 -19.53 0.79
CA ARG A 11 4.49 -19.69 2.21
C ARG A 11 4.13 -18.37 2.92
N PRO A 12 4.87 -17.25 2.76
CA PRO A 12 4.48 -15.97 3.35
C PRO A 12 3.14 -15.46 2.81
N LEU A 13 2.89 -15.61 1.50
CA LEU A 13 1.65 -15.16 0.85
C LEU A 13 0.44 -15.98 1.33
N VAL A 14 0.63 -17.29 1.53
CA VAL A 14 -0.39 -18.17 2.13
C VAL A 14 -0.67 -17.75 3.58
N LYS A 15 0.37 -17.52 4.39
CA LYS A 15 0.22 -17.06 5.78
C LYS A 15 -0.48 -15.71 5.91
N MET A 16 -0.27 -14.81 4.95
CA MET A 16 -0.97 -13.52 4.87
C MET A 16 -2.40 -13.65 4.32
N GLY A 17 -2.82 -14.86 3.91
CA GLY A 17 -4.12 -15.10 3.30
C GLY A 17 -4.29 -14.37 1.96
N THR A 18 -3.18 -13.98 1.30
CA THR A 18 -3.18 -13.34 -0.02
C THR A 18 -3.45 -14.35 -1.12
N ILE A 19 -2.93 -15.56 -0.94
CA ILE A 19 -3.17 -16.69 -1.83
C ILE A 19 -3.63 -17.91 -1.02
N ALA A 20 -4.33 -18.82 -1.69
CA ALA A 20 -4.52 -20.19 -1.25
C ALA A 20 -3.93 -21.14 -2.31
N THR A 21 -3.53 -22.33 -1.89
CA THR A 21 -3.10 -23.39 -2.81
C THR A 21 -4.00 -24.61 -2.67
N GLY A 22 -4.13 -25.39 -3.73
CA GLY A 22 -4.94 -26.60 -3.71
C GLY A 22 -4.73 -27.50 -4.91
N TRP A 23 -4.88 -28.80 -4.68
CA TRP A 23 -4.90 -29.80 -5.73
C TRP A 23 -6.30 -29.92 -6.33
N VAL A 24 -6.40 -29.85 -7.65
CA VAL A 24 -7.65 -30.10 -8.38
C VAL A 24 -7.50 -31.39 -9.15
N GLU A 25 -8.41 -32.33 -8.92
CA GLU A 25 -8.41 -33.62 -9.61
C GLU A 25 -8.50 -33.43 -11.14
N GLY A 26 -7.51 -33.97 -11.85
CA GLY A 26 -7.38 -33.83 -13.30
C GLY A 26 -6.34 -32.79 -13.74
N LEU A 27 -5.78 -32.00 -12.82
CA LEU A 27 -4.62 -31.15 -13.08
C LEU A 27 -3.34 -31.84 -12.59
N SER A 28 -2.26 -31.67 -13.36
CA SER A 28 -0.94 -32.26 -13.06
C SER A 28 -0.14 -31.46 -12.03
N SER A 29 -0.62 -30.28 -11.64
CA SER A 29 0.05 -29.36 -10.73
C SER A 29 -0.91 -28.75 -9.70
N GLU A 30 -0.36 -28.39 -8.55
CA GLU A 30 -1.03 -27.56 -7.56
C GLU A 30 -1.43 -26.21 -8.17
N VAL A 31 -2.64 -25.76 -7.86
CA VAL A 31 -3.18 -24.47 -8.33
C VAL A 31 -3.01 -23.43 -7.25
N VAL A 32 -2.61 -22.22 -7.64
CA VAL A 32 -2.53 -21.05 -6.76
C VAL A 32 -3.71 -20.13 -7.05
N TYR A 33 -4.45 -19.78 -6.01
CA TYR A 33 -5.63 -18.93 -6.06
C TYR A 33 -5.36 -17.61 -5.38
N LEU A 34 -5.73 -16.48 -6.00
CA LEU A 34 -5.68 -15.18 -5.36
C LEU A 34 -6.92 -15.01 -4.48
N THR A 35 -6.72 -14.87 -3.18
CA THR A 35 -7.80 -14.73 -2.18
C THR A 35 -7.91 -13.30 -1.67
N ARG A 36 -6.82 -12.51 -1.76
CA ARG A 36 -6.81 -11.07 -1.50
C ARG A 36 -5.88 -10.40 -2.49
N ALA A 37 -6.34 -9.31 -3.10
CA ALA A 37 -5.47 -8.44 -3.89
C ALA A 37 -4.77 -7.43 -2.97
N ILE A 38 -3.51 -7.14 -3.25
CA ILE A 38 -2.69 -6.15 -2.53
C ILE A 38 -2.68 -4.86 -3.34
N PHE A 39 -2.98 -3.75 -2.68
CA PHE A 39 -2.91 -2.41 -3.24
C PHE A 39 -1.96 -1.55 -2.42
N ILE A 40 -1.22 -0.66 -3.09
CA ILE A 40 -0.46 0.40 -2.43
C ILE A 40 -1.10 1.71 -2.86
N LEU A 41 -1.68 2.44 -1.90
CA LEU A 41 -2.51 3.60 -2.14
C LEU A 41 -1.92 4.85 -1.50
N ARG A 42 -2.07 6.00 -2.15
CA ARG A 42 -1.75 7.29 -1.58
C ARG A 42 -2.95 7.80 -0.79
N THR A 43 -2.83 7.90 0.53
CA THR A 43 -3.92 8.32 1.42
C THR A 43 -3.61 9.65 2.11
N ILE A 44 -4.61 10.22 2.78
CA ILE A 44 -4.44 11.47 3.53
C ILE A 44 -3.72 11.15 4.86
N PRO A 45 -2.61 11.82 5.18
CA PRO A 45 -1.86 11.59 6.42
C PRO A 45 -2.62 12.15 7.63
N ARG A 46 -3.24 11.25 8.40
CA ARG A 46 -4.21 11.60 9.45
C ARG A 46 -3.61 12.42 10.57
N GLU A 47 -2.46 12.01 11.12
CA GLU A 47 -1.85 12.70 12.25
C GLU A 47 -1.30 14.07 11.83
N THR A 48 -0.77 14.22 10.61
CA THR A 48 -0.39 15.53 10.06
C THR A 48 -1.60 16.47 9.98
N VAL A 49 -2.73 16.01 9.45
CA VAL A 49 -3.97 16.81 9.37
C VAL A 49 -4.50 17.16 10.77
N LYS A 50 -4.40 16.23 11.72
CA LYS A 50 -4.79 16.44 13.11
C LYS A 50 -3.90 17.48 13.80
N ALA A 51 -2.58 17.39 13.65
CA ALA A 51 -1.63 18.36 14.20
C ALA A 51 -1.91 19.78 13.70
N VAL A 52 -2.20 19.93 12.40
CA VAL A 52 -2.63 21.19 11.78
C VAL A 52 -3.93 21.72 12.41
N ARG A 53 -4.96 20.87 12.53
CA ARG A 53 -6.26 21.27 13.11
C ARG A 53 -6.17 21.61 14.59
N SER A 54 -5.28 20.95 15.32
CA SER A 54 -5.04 21.15 16.75
C SER A 54 -4.05 22.28 17.04
N LYS A 55 -3.63 23.05 16.02
CA LYS A 55 -2.69 24.18 16.16
C LYS A 55 -1.35 23.78 16.80
N GLN A 56 -0.87 22.57 16.51
CA GLN A 56 0.44 22.08 16.96
C GLN A 56 1.59 22.55 16.07
N LEU A 57 1.28 23.28 15.00
CA LEU A 57 2.23 23.86 14.05
C LEU A 57 2.07 25.39 14.01
N PRO A 58 3.13 26.12 13.61
CA PRO A 58 3.02 27.53 13.24
C PRO A 58 1.91 27.75 12.21
N THR A 59 1.22 28.89 12.29
CA THR A 59 -0.02 29.15 11.53
C THR A 59 0.23 29.19 10.03
N GLU A 60 1.35 29.78 9.63
CA GLU A 60 1.86 29.85 8.27
C GLU A 60 2.21 28.47 7.71
N VAL A 61 2.85 27.60 8.49
CA VAL A 61 3.18 26.23 8.09
C VAL A 61 1.89 25.44 7.87
N ALA A 62 0.96 25.54 8.81
CA ALA A 62 -0.36 24.92 8.74
C ALA A 62 -1.14 25.36 7.50
N SER A 63 -1.17 26.67 7.21
CA SER A 63 -1.89 27.23 6.06
C SER A 63 -1.29 26.75 4.73
N GLN A 64 0.03 26.88 4.56
CA GLN A 64 0.73 26.42 3.36
C GLN A 64 0.55 24.91 3.14
N TYR A 65 0.62 24.12 4.22
CA TYR A 65 0.42 22.68 4.15
C TYR A 65 -0.98 22.33 3.66
N LEU A 66 -2.03 22.97 4.17
CA LEU A 66 -3.41 22.70 3.76
C LEU A 66 -3.64 23.02 2.27
N ASP A 67 -3.04 24.10 1.77
CA ASP A 67 -3.12 24.46 0.35
C ASP A 67 -2.44 23.41 -0.54
N VAL A 68 -1.23 22.97 -0.16
CA VAL A 68 -0.50 21.91 -0.85
C VAL A 68 -1.29 20.60 -0.83
N LEU A 69 -1.80 20.20 0.33
CA LEU A 69 -2.54 18.96 0.53
C LEU A 69 -3.84 18.94 -0.29
N LYS A 70 -4.60 20.04 -0.26
CA LYS A 70 -5.86 20.18 -1.00
C LYS A 70 -5.64 20.10 -2.51
N LYS A 71 -4.64 20.82 -3.03
CA LYS A 71 -4.30 20.78 -4.45
C LYS A 71 -3.90 19.36 -4.86
N TYR A 72 -2.98 18.77 -4.11
CA TYR A 72 -2.46 17.44 -4.42
C TYR A 72 -3.53 16.35 -4.43
N HIS A 73 -4.36 16.25 -3.39
CA HIS A 73 -5.40 15.21 -3.34
C HIS A 73 -6.52 15.44 -4.36
N LYS A 74 -6.82 16.70 -4.70
CA LYS A 74 -7.75 17.00 -5.81
C LYS A 74 -7.21 16.45 -7.14
N ASP A 75 -5.93 16.71 -7.44
CA ASP A 75 -5.29 16.24 -8.66
C ASP A 75 -5.16 14.71 -8.68
N TYR A 76 -4.85 14.11 -7.53
CA TYR A 76 -4.77 12.66 -7.37
C TYR A 76 -6.13 11.97 -7.62
N ILE A 77 -7.21 12.49 -7.04
CA ILE A 77 -8.57 11.97 -7.28
C ILE A 77 -8.97 12.13 -8.75
N ALA A 78 -8.61 13.25 -9.39
CA ALA A 78 -8.86 13.44 -10.80
C ALA A 78 -8.13 12.41 -11.67
N ARG A 79 -6.87 12.08 -11.33
CA ARG A 79 -6.11 11.00 -12.00
C ARG A 79 -6.78 9.64 -11.84
N LEU A 80 -7.18 9.28 -10.62
CA LEU A 80 -7.90 8.02 -10.34
C LEU A 80 -9.22 7.91 -11.12
N ARG A 81 -9.95 9.01 -11.29
CA ARG A 81 -11.22 9.02 -12.05
C ARG A 81 -11.03 8.88 -13.55
N ARG A 82 -9.91 9.39 -14.07
CA ARG A 82 -9.61 9.34 -15.50
C ARG A 82 -9.16 7.96 -15.94
N ASP A 83 -8.25 7.35 -15.17
CA ASP A 83 -7.77 5.98 -15.40
C ASP A 83 -7.38 5.36 -14.06
N LEU A 84 -8.29 4.58 -13.50
CA LEU A 84 -8.09 3.96 -12.19
C LEU A 84 -6.97 2.92 -12.23
N THR A 85 -6.95 2.11 -13.29
CA THR A 85 -6.02 0.99 -13.43
C THR A 85 -4.60 1.49 -13.58
N ASP A 86 -4.34 2.41 -14.51
CA ASP A 86 -3.00 2.98 -14.69
C ASP A 86 -2.53 3.73 -13.44
N ALA A 87 -3.40 4.53 -12.82
CA ALA A 87 -3.06 5.28 -11.62
C ALA A 87 -2.63 4.37 -10.46
N ILE A 88 -3.37 3.28 -10.21
CA ILE A 88 -3.07 2.32 -9.15
C ILE A 88 -1.78 1.55 -9.45
N TRP A 89 -1.61 1.05 -10.67
CA TRP A 89 -0.42 0.27 -11.03
C TRP A 89 0.86 1.11 -11.03
N SER A 90 0.80 2.32 -11.60
CA SER A 90 1.92 3.25 -11.58
C SER A 90 2.30 3.66 -10.16
N ASP A 91 1.32 3.94 -9.30
CA ASP A 91 1.57 4.23 -7.89
C ASP A 91 2.16 3.03 -7.16
N ALA A 92 1.64 1.82 -7.35
CA ALA A 92 2.20 0.64 -6.72
C ALA A 92 3.67 0.41 -7.12
N ALA A 93 3.99 0.57 -8.41
CA ALA A 93 5.35 0.45 -8.92
C ALA A 93 6.29 1.54 -8.40
N GLU A 94 5.80 2.76 -8.19
CA GLU A 94 6.59 3.86 -7.63
C GLU A 94 6.77 3.71 -6.11
N LEU A 95 5.68 3.53 -5.37
CA LEU A 95 5.64 3.54 -3.92
C LEU A 95 6.35 2.33 -3.31
N SER A 96 6.27 1.15 -3.94
CA SER A 96 6.96 -0.05 -3.48
C SER A 96 8.47 0.16 -3.33
N LYS A 97 9.09 1.00 -4.17
CA LYS A 97 10.52 1.35 -4.08
C LYS A 97 10.86 2.03 -2.75
N TYR A 98 9.97 2.87 -2.25
CA TYR A 98 10.16 3.59 -0.99
C TYR A 98 9.72 2.77 0.22
N MET A 99 8.74 1.88 0.04
CA MET A 99 8.31 0.97 1.11
C MET A 99 9.32 -0.14 1.40
N LEU A 100 10.19 -0.47 0.44
CA LEU A 100 11.24 -1.48 0.57
C LEU A 100 12.63 -0.89 0.89
N ASP A 101 12.79 0.43 0.83
CA ASP A 101 14.01 1.15 1.21
C ASP A 101 13.91 1.50 2.70
N PHE A 102 14.79 0.94 3.54
CA PHE A 102 14.71 1.08 5.00
C PHE A 102 14.71 2.55 5.44
N ASP A 103 15.66 3.35 4.95
CA ASP A 103 15.77 4.78 5.28
C ASP A 103 14.50 5.57 4.92
N ALA A 104 13.94 5.32 3.74
CA ALA A 104 12.70 5.96 3.30
C ALA A 104 11.50 5.49 4.14
N TYR A 105 11.39 4.20 4.41
CA TYR A 105 10.30 3.63 5.18
C TYR A 105 10.30 4.13 6.62
N ASP A 106 11.46 4.21 7.26
CA ASP A 106 11.62 4.71 8.64
C ASP A 106 11.27 6.19 8.74
N LEU A 107 11.71 7.01 7.78
CA LEU A 107 11.31 8.42 7.71
C LEU A 107 9.79 8.56 7.51
N ILE A 108 9.18 7.73 6.67
CA ILE A 108 7.71 7.70 6.51
C ILE A 108 7.03 7.29 7.82
N GLN A 109 7.55 6.28 8.54
CA GLN A 109 6.97 5.86 9.82
C GLN A 109 7.00 6.98 10.85
N ILE A 110 8.14 7.65 11.02
CA ILE A 110 8.24 8.77 11.96
C ILE A 110 7.23 9.87 11.61
N LEU A 111 7.10 10.19 10.33
CA LEU A 111 6.19 11.25 9.89
C LEU A 111 4.70 10.83 9.89
N ARG A 112 4.39 9.53 10.02
CA ARG A 112 3.02 9.05 10.28
C ARG A 112 2.55 9.38 11.69
N GLU A 113 3.48 9.51 12.63
CA GLU A 113 3.17 9.96 14.00
C GLU A 113 2.95 11.48 14.06
N GLY A 114 3.45 12.23 13.07
CA GLY A 114 3.16 13.64 12.89
C GLY A 114 4.29 14.43 12.21
N PRO A 115 4.08 15.74 12.00
CA PRO A 115 5.09 16.65 11.48
C PRO A 115 6.35 16.68 12.35
N GLN A 116 7.52 16.84 11.75
CA GLN A 116 8.79 16.98 12.48
C GLN A 116 9.60 18.17 11.97
N GLN A 117 10.34 18.83 12.86
CA GLN A 117 11.40 19.74 12.45
C GLN A 117 12.59 18.95 11.91
N THR A 118 13.15 19.39 10.79
CA THR A 118 14.16 18.63 10.05
C THR A 118 15.44 18.44 10.85
N ASP A 119 15.79 19.38 11.73
CA ASP A 119 16.98 19.26 12.57
C ASP A 119 16.89 18.17 13.65
N HIS A 120 15.69 17.72 14.02
CA HIS A 120 15.49 16.62 14.98
C HIS A 120 15.54 15.24 14.33
N LEU A 121 15.34 15.13 13.01
CA LEU A 121 15.26 13.85 12.32
C LEU A 121 16.57 13.03 12.32
N PRO A 122 17.77 13.62 12.17
CA PRO A 122 19.02 12.86 12.18
C PRO A 122 19.22 12.01 13.44
N SER A 123 18.85 12.54 14.61
CA SER A 123 18.98 11.82 15.88
C SER A 123 17.89 10.76 16.06
N LEU A 124 16.67 11.02 15.58
CA LEU A 124 15.57 10.06 15.64
C LEU A 124 15.78 8.85 14.72
N LEU A 125 16.43 9.06 13.57
CA LEU A 125 16.66 8.04 12.53
C LEU A 125 18.04 7.38 12.62
N ASP A 126 18.89 7.79 13.56
CA ASP A 126 20.32 7.43 13.59
C ASP A 126 20.99 7.59 12.21
N MET A 127 20.73 8.73 11.57
CA MET A 127 21.10 8.99 10.17
C MET A 127 21.88 10.29 10.01
N THR A 128 22.86 10.30 9.11
CA THR A 128 23.60 11.52 8.78
C THR A 128 22.72 12.56 8.08
N LYS A 129 22.99 13.87 8.30
CA LYS A 129 22.27 14.96 7.61
C LYS A 129 22.31 14.84 6.07
N SER A 130 23.40 14.30 5.51
CA SER A 130 23.52 14.07 4.06
C SER A 130 22.60 12.97 3.56
N ASN A 131 22.50 11.85 4.30
CA ASN A 131 21.61 10.75 3.94
C ASN A 131 20.16 11.19 4.06
N LEU A 132 19.79 11.88 5.15
CA LEU A 132 18.45 12.43 5.34
C LEU A 132 18.06 13.34 4.17
N ARG A 133 18.94 14.27 3.78
CA ARG A 133 18.70 15.16 2.64
C ARG A 133 18.47 14.39 1.33
N ASN A 134 19.22 13.30 1.11
CA ASN A 134 19.07 12.47 -0.08
C ASN A 134 17.72 11.73 -0.09
N VAL A 135 17.34 11.12 1.05
CA VAL A 135 16.08 10.39 1.22
C VAL A 135 14.89 11.36 1.07
N THR A 136 14.91 12.49 1.78
CA THR A 136 13.88 13.53 1.69
C THR A 136 13.68 14.00 0.25
N ARG A 137 14.75 14.32 -0.48
CA ARG A 137 14.65 14.75 -1.87
C ARG A 137 14.01 13.70 -2.78
N ARG A 138 14.28 12.41 -2.56
CA ARG A 138 13.64 11.33 -3.32
C ARG A 138 12.14 11.28 -3.02
N LEU A 139 11.77 11.35 -1.75
CA LEU A 139 10.37 11.28 -1.32
C LEU A 139 9.55 12.54 -1.71
N GLU A 140 10.16 13.72 -1.74
CA GLU A 140 9.52 14.94 -2.27
C GLU A 140 9.22 14.82 -3.76
N LYS A 141 10.18 14.31 -4.55
CA LYS A 141 9.98 14.05 -5.98
C LYS A 141 8.83 13.06 -6.23
N ALA A 142 8.69 12.09 -5.33
CA ALA A 142 7.60 11.11 -5.35
C ALA A 142 6.27 11.65 -4.78
N ASN A 143 6.18 12.95 -4.46
CA ASN A 143 5.03 13.59 -3.80
C ASN A 143 4.59 12.94 -2.47
N ILE A 144 5.52 12.29 -1.77
CA ILE A 144 5.25 11.68 -0.45
C ILE A 144 5.44 12.72 0.65
N LEU A 145 6.47 13.57 0.54
CA LEU A 145 6.80 14.60 1.53
C LEU A 145 6.61 16.02 0.99
N VAL A 146 6.53 16.96 1.92
CA VAL A 146 6.65 18.40 1.66
C VAL A 146 7.47 19.05 2.78
N ARG A 147 8.34 19.99 2.40
CA ARG A 147 9.04 20.88 3.33
C ARG A 147 8.44 22.27 3.31
N ILE A 148 8.28 22.84 4.49
CA ILE A 148 7.73 24.17 4.70
C ILE A 148 8.54 24.84 5.80
N ASN A 149 9.03 26.05 5.53
CA ASN A 149 9.73 26.85 6.52
C ASN A 149 8.72 27.72 7.28
N ASP A 150 8.90 27.83 8.59
CA ASP A 150 8.23 28.86 9.39
C ASP A 150 8.90 30.23 9.22
N GLU A 151 8.31 31.27 9.83
CA GLU A 151 8.86 32.63 9.76
C GLU A 151 10.23 32.76 10.45
N GLU A 152 10.54 31.89 11.40
CA GLU A 152 11.83 31.84 12.10
C GLU A 152 12.92 31.11 11.30
N GLY A 153 12.56 30.50 10.17
CA GLY A 153 13.47 29.76 9.29
C GLY A 153 13.67 28.31 9.69
N ASN A 154 12.91 27.77 10.64
CA ASN A 154 12.93 26.34 10.95
C ASN A 154 12.21 25.56 9.84
N GLU A 155 12.85 24.51 9.34
CA GLU A 155 12.32 23.67 8.27
C GLU A 155 11.46 22.53 8.87
N HIS A 156 10.15 22.55 8.61
CA HIS A 156 9.21 21.50 8.99
C HIS A 156 9.03 20.52 7.82
N LEU A 157 9.18 19.24 8.12
CA LEU A 157 8.96 18.14 7.18
C LEU A 157 7.64 17.43 7.53
N LEU A 158 6.77 17.29 6.53
CA LEU A 158 5.43 16.74 6.68
C LEU A 158 5.15 15.69 5.60
N LEU A 159 4.37 14.66 5.94
CA LEU A 159 3.76 13.81 4.92
C LEU A 159 2.82 14.66 4.07
N LYS A 160 3.04 14.69 2.75
CA LYS A 160 2.10 15.22 1.75
C LYS A 160 1.06 14.17 1.38
N CYS A 161 1.46 12.91 1.38
CA CYS A 161 0.57 11.76 1.29
C CYS A 161 1.12 10.61 2.12
N ASP A 162 0.25 9.72 2.58
CA ASP A 162 0.63 8.52 3.32
C ASP A 162 0.46 7.27 2.43
N PRO A 163 1.56 6.67 1.93
CA PRO A 163 1.53 5.41 1.19
C PRO A 163 1.05 4.28 2.11
N GLN A 164 -0.08 3.64 1.81
CA GLN A 164 -0.68 2.60 2.63
C GLN A 164 -0.87 1.31 1.84
N VAL A 165 -0.53 0.17 2.46
CA VAL A 165 -0.82 -1.15 1.90
C VAL A 165 -2.22 -1.56 2.35
N ALA A 166 -3.10 -1.80 1.39
CA ALA A 166 -4.44 -2.29 1.62
C ALA A 166 -4.61 -3.67 0.97
N THR A 167 -5.44 -4.51 1.58
CA THR A 167 -5.87 -5.76 0.94
C THR A 167 -7.36 -5.75 0.70
N VAL A 168 -7.77 -6.16 -0.50
CA VAL A 168 -9.17 -6.16 -0.93
C VAL A 168 -9.56 -7.55 -1.39
N TYR A 169 -10.78 -7.98 -1.08
CA TYR A 169 -11.32 -9.22 -1.61
C TYR A 169 -11.54 -9.06 -3.13
N PRO A 170 -11.00 -9.96 -3.97
CA PRO A 170 -10.96 -9.74 -5.41
C PRO A 170 -12.28 -10.18 -6.08
N GLU A 171 -13.36 -9.44 -5.83
CA GLU A 171 -14.71 -9.75 -6.36
C GLU A 171 -14.73 -9.95 -7.88
N TRP A 172 -13.93 -9.19 -8.62
CA TRP A 172 -13.81 -9.28 -10.08
C TRP A 172 -13.34 -10.66 -10.56
N LEU A 173 -12.66 -11.45 -9.71
CA LEU A 173 -12.25 -12.79 -10.08
C LEU A 173 -13.42 -13.76 -10.19
N ILE A 174 -14.58 -13.45 -9.59
CA ILE A 174 -15.79 -14.25 -9.76
C ILE A 174 -16.24 -14.19 -11.22
N GLU A 175 -16.44 -12.97 -11.73
CA GLU A 175 -16.82 -12.74 -13.12
C GLU A 175 -15.75 -13.27 -14.09
N ARG A 176 -14.47 -12.96 -13.83
CA ARG A 176 -13.37 -13.46 -14.67
C ARG A 176 -13.30 -14.98 -14.71
N THR A 177 -13.58 -15.67 -13.60
CA THR A 177 -13.60 -17.14 -13.57
C THR A 177 -14.74 -17.70 -14.44
N VAL A 178 -15.90 -17.05 -14.42
CA VAL A 178 -17.05 -17.44 -15.26
C VAL A 178 -16.76 -17.19 -16.74
N GLU A 179 -16.15 -16.07 -17.09
CA GLU A 179 -15.69 -15.76 -18.45
C GLU A 179 -14.74 -16.84 -18.97
N LEU A 180 -13.65 -17.10 -18.24
CA LEU A 180 -12.64 -18.10 -18.61
C LEU A 180 -13.23 -19.50 -18.82
N TYR A 181 -14.24 -19.86 -18.02
CA TYR A 181 -14.95 -21.12 -18.19
C TYR A 181 -15.80 -21.14 -19.47
N ASN A 182 -16.55 -20.07 -19.73
CA ASN A 182 -17.40 -19.96 -20.92
C ASN A 182 -16.58 -19.88 -22.21
N GLU A 183 -15.37 -19.33 -22.14
CA GLU A 183 -14.39 -19.27 -23.23
C GLU A 183 -13.61 -20.59 -23.39
N GLU A 184 -13.91 -21.62 -22.59
CA GLU A 184 -13.24 -22.92 -22.56
C GLU A 184 -11.73 -22.84 -22.24
N GLU A 185 -11.26 -21.74 -21.67
CA GLU A 185 -9.86 -21.55 -21.25
C GLU A 185 -9.52 -22.34 -19.97
N ILE A 186 -10.52 -22.59 -19.10
CA ILE A 186 -10.37 -23.41 -17.91
C ILE A 186 -11.44 -24.51 -17.81
N PRO A 187 -11.10 -25.72 -17.33
CA PRO A 187 -12.08 -26.77 -17.10
C PRO A 187 -13.08 -26.41 -16.00
N SER A 188 -14.31 -26.96 -16.10
CA SER A 188 -15.37 -26.79 -15.10
C SER A 188 -14.90 -27.05 -13.66
N ARG A 189 -14.15 -28.14 -13.42
CA ARG A 189 -13.62 -28.49 -12.09
C ARG A 189 -12.70 -27.39 -11.52
N GLN A 190 -11.85 -26.80 -12.36
CA GLN A 190 -10.96 -25.72 -11.95
C GLN A 190 -11.74 -24.46 -11.61
N ALA A 191 -12.74 -24.11 -12.44
CA ALA A 191 -13.63 -22.97 -12.19
C ALA A 191 -14.41 -23.14 -10.88
N THR A 192 -15.03 -24.31 -10.65
CA THR A 192 -15.76 -24.62 -9.42
C THR A 192 -14.86 -24.50 -8.19
N HIS A 193 -13.67 -25.10 -8.24
CA HIS A 193 -12.74 -25.04 -7.11
C HIS A 193 -12.29 -23.60 -6.81
N TYR A 194 -12.05 -22.77 -7.83
CA TYR A 194 -11.72 -21.35 -7.62
C TYR A 194 -12.90 -20.62 -6.94
N LEU A 195 -14.12 -20.77 -7.43
CA LEU A 195 -15.30 -20.13 -6.83
C LEU A 195 -15.53 -20.58 -5.38
N GLU A 196 -15.28 -21.85 -5.07
CA GLU A 196 -15.33 -22.36 -3.69
C GLU A 196 -14.26 -21.72 -2.79
N VAL A 197 -13.03 -21.57 -3.29
CA VAL A 197 -11.96 -20.86 -2.58
C VAL A 197 -12.38 -19.42 -2.34
N LEU A 198 -12.79 -18.68 -3.37
CA LEU A 198 -13.26 -17.29 -3.24
C LEU A 198 -14.39 -17.17 -2.21
N LYS A 199 -15.38 -18.07 -2.25
CA LYS A 199 -16.47 -18.13 -1.27
C LYS A 199 -15.96 -18.27 0.17
N ARG A 200 -14.95 -19.12 0.43
CA ARG A 200 -14.38 -19.30 1.78
C ARG A 200 -13.69 -18.05 2.31
N PHE A 201 -13.07 -17.28 1.43
CA PHE A 201 -12.35 -16.05 1.78
C PHE A 201 -13.21 -14.79 1.67
N HIS A 202 -14.51 -14.93 1.36
CA HIS A 202 -15.42 -13.81 1.22
C HIS A 202 -15.64 -13.09 2.57
N PRO A 203 -15.62 -11.74 2.62
CA PRO A 203 -15.76 -10.98 3.88
C PRO A 203 -17.05 -11.24 4.68
N SER A 204 -18.11 -11.73 4.04
CA SER A 204 -19.35 -12.10 4.74
C SER A 204 -19.23 -13.39 5.56
N VAL A 205 -18.23 -14.24 5.30
CA VAL A 205 -18.01 -15.51 6.00
C VAL A 205 -17.14 -15.31 7.25
N THR A 206 -16.35 -14.24 7.31
CA THR A 206 -15.43 -13.93 8.42
C THR A 206 -16.09 -13.54 9.75
N GLY A 207 -17.41 -13.65 9.87
CA GLY A 207 -18.13 -13.60 11.15
C GLY A 207 -18.43 -14.96 11.81
N ILE A 208 -18.12 -16.09 11.15
CA ILE A 208 -18.60 -17.43 11.56
C ILE A 208 -17.47 -18.47 11.73
N VAL A 209 -16.21 -18.16 11.38
CA VAL A 209 -15.13 -19.17 11.48
C VAL A 209 -14.32 -18.98 12.77
N PRO A 210 -14.43 -19.87 13.77
CA PRO A 210 -13.48 -19.89 14.87
C PRO A 210 -12.10 -20.25 14.31
N MET A 211 -11.08 -19.52 14.74
CA MET A 211 -9.68 -19.92 14.59
C MET A 211 -9.48 -21.27 15.29
N GLU A 212 -9.58 -22.38 14.55
CA GLU A 212 -8.96 -23.63 14.95
C GLU A 212 -7.68 -23.80 14.12
N VAL A 213 -6.56 -23.50 14.78
CA VAL A 213 -5.23 -23.94 14.38
C VAL A 213 -5.04 -25.34 14.97
N LYS A 214 -4.86 -26.34 14.11
CA LYS A 214 -4.13 -27.57 14.43
C LYS A 214 -3.11 -27.83 13.34
#